data_AF-A0A255RA05-F1
#
_entry.id   AF-A0A255RA05-F1
#
_cell.length_a   1.000
_cell.length_b   1.000
_cell.length_c   1.000
_cell.angle_alpha   90.00
_cell.angle_beta   90.00
_cell.angle_gamma   90.00
#
_symmetry.space_group_name_H-M   'P 1'
#
loop_
_entity.id
_entity.type
_entity.pdbx_description
1 polymer ?
#
loop_
_entity_poly.entity_id
_entity_poly.type
_entity_poly.pdbx_seq_one_letter_code
_entity_poly.pdbx_strand_id
1 'polypeptide(L)'
;MTTYRFAITGLRHHDFANRLDELYDKAMGKRMSISIEHDNPGEMDAVIVYWGRCFVGYVRSGTDREKACSLILSSGRGSMFGKIVEVDRDHRVLWMEIVTDVEPQTVCLPSVCPFANWDYDDKILPLSPQEVQVHTMLNCLEMVIEAGEPWNSEMEEWLSAVEENLWCAISCETTQQIIRIIEMMTSAPNHPQYKAGKDRLQQALDHMGSPEVRRLQCQKIFANAESNDMLQLLCYYGDRAEDAVASLPSGFVMMFLRDGESAMGKLWYMHYPRKKIRAIMSLLAMKVHMMKNEKKPLERSIPQQWLANWTKEQHSKMATAVITKCVSDFELQHTSPQVYNELQSLQQATRPHIDYHVNTNTYIENQTIKQQ
;
A
#
# COMPACT_ATOMS: atom_id res chain seq x y z
N MET A 1 37.94 18.81 18.49
CA MET A 1 36.63 19.36 18.08
C MET A 1 36.58 19.51 16.58
N THR A 2 35.72 18.71 15.96
CA THR A 2 35.46 18.71 14.52
C THR A 2 34.13 19.43 14.27
N THR A 3 34.07 20.20 13.18
CA THR A 3 32.84 20.88 12.75
C THR A 3 32.22 20.12 11.59
N TYR A 4 30.97 19.70 11.75
CA TYR A 4 30.15 19.10 10.70
C TYR A 4 29.10 20.10 10.24
N ARG A 5 28.94 20.24 8.92
CA ARG A 5 28.01 21.19 8.32
C ARG A 5 26.95 20.43 7.51
N PHE A 6 25.68 20.75 7.75
CA PHE A 6 24.53 20.07 7.16
C PHE A 6 23.58 21.08 6.52
N ALA A 7 23.04 20.73 5.34
CA ALA A 7 21.93 21.46 4.74
C ALA A 7 20.60 21.00 5.33
N ILE A 8 19.77 21.94 5.78
CA ILE A 8 18.41 21.68 6.27
C ILE A 8 17.43 22.07 5.17
N THR A 9 16.60 21.12 4.77
CA THR A 9 15.64 21.20 3.66
C THR A 9 14.23 20.88 4.14
N GLY A 10 13.24 21.00 3.25
CA GLY A 10 11.84 20.70 3.58
C GLY A 10 11.12 21.79 4.37
N LEU A 11 11.71 22.99 4.47
CA LEU A 11 11.25 24.10 5.31
C LEU A 11 9.78 24.51 5.08
N ARG A 12 9.27 24.27 3.87
CA ARG A 12 7.91 24.63 3.44
C ARG A 12 6.83 23.62 3.84
N HIS A 13 7.18 22.49 4.43
CA HIS A 13 6.25 21.38 4.65
C HIS A 13 5.81 21.22 6.11
N HIS A 14 6.31 22.08 7.01
CA HIS A 14 6.19 21.89 8.46
C HIS A 14 5.68 23.15 9.16
N ASP A 15 5.98 23.35 10.45
CA ASP A 15 5.36 24.39 11.31
C ASP A 15 5.61 25.84 10.82
N PHE A 16 6.57 26.01 9.91
CA PHE A 16 6.92 27.28 9.26
C PHE A 16 6.41 27.40 7.82
N ALA A 17 5.61 26.47 7.29
CA ALA A 17 5.12 26.48 5.91
C ALA A 17 4.53 27.84 5.46
N ASN A 18 3.74 28.46 6.33
CA ASN A 18 3.10 29.76 6.07
C ASN A 18 3.85 30.96 6.67
N ARG A 19 5.04 30.74 7.24
CA ARG A 19 5.85 31.74 7.96
C ARG A 19 7.34 31.56 7.66
N LEU A 20 7.67 31.20 6.43
CA LEU A 20 9.04 30.97 5.98
C LEU A 20 9.92 32.21 6.14
N ASP A 21 9.39 33.39 5.85
CA ASP A 21 10.13 34.65 6.03
C ASP A 21 10.52 34.88 7.49
N GLU A 22 9.62 34.56 8.43
CA GLU A 22 9.93 34.62 9.87
C GLU A 22 11.09 33.68 10.24
N LEU A 23 11.09 32.47 9.67
CA LEU A 23 12.17 31.52 9.89
C LEU A 23 13.49 32.06 9.34
N TYR A 24 13.52 32.57 8.11
CA TYR A 24 14.73 33.10 7.49
C TYR A 24 15.31 34.31 8.23
N ASP A 25 14.45 35.23 8.68
CA ASP A 25 14.89 36.43 9.39
C ASP A 25 15.50 36.11 10.76
N LYS A 26 15.02 35.04 11.42
CA LYS A 26 15.39 34.75 12.81
C LYS A 26 16.31 33.56 12.99
N ALA A 27 16.47 32.69 12.00
CA ALA A 27 17.22 31.44 12.13
C ALA A 27 18.72 31.67 12.34
N MET A 28 19.30 32.70 11.73
CA MET A 28 20.75 32.95 11.76
C MET A 28 21.29 32.98 13.20
N GLY A 29 22.29 32.15 13.47
CA GLY A 29 22.93 32.02 14.78
C GLY A 29 22.09 31.33 15.86
N LYS A 30 20.88 30.85 15.56
CA LYS A 30 20.06 30.12 16.53
C LYS A 30 20.54 28.69 16.71
N ARG A 31 20.40 28.21 17.93
CA ARG A 31 20.62 26.81 18.28
C ARG A 31 19.38 26.00 17.88
N MET A 32 19.59 24.92 17.16
CA MET A 32 18.57 23.95 16.76
C MET A 32 18.98 22.54 17.21
N SER A 33 18.02 21.67 17.47
CA SER A 33 18.28 20.26 17.77
C SER A 33 18.01 19.39 16.55
N ILE A 34 18.83 18.37 16.37
CA ILE A 34 18.58 17.28 15.43
C ILE A 34 18.37 15.97 16.17
N SER A 35 17.48 15.14 15.67
CA SER A 35 17.23 13.79 16.18
C SER A 35 16.91 12.85 15.02
N ILE A 36 17.16 11.56 15.20
CA ILE A 36 16.72 10.54 14.24
C ILE A 36 15.22 10.35 14.44
N GLU A 37 14.44 10.52 13.38
CA GLU A 37 13.02 10.21 13.37
C GLU A 37 12.86 8.71 13.05
N HIS A 38 12.94 7.87 14.08
CA HIS A 38 12.81 6.42 13.95
C HIS A 38 11.47 5.97 13.36
N ASP A 39 10.45 6.83 13.45
CA ASP A 39 9.12 6.60 12.93
C ASP A 39 8.90 7.16 11.53
N ASN A 40 9.92 7.75 10.91
CA ASN A 40 9.77 8.38 9.61
C ASN A 40 9.33 7.33 8.57
N PRO A 41 8.26 7.63 7.83
CA PRO A 41 7.64 6.69 6.91
C PRO A 41 8.52 6.30 5.70
N GLY A 42 9.45 7.16 5.29
CA GLY A 42 10.23 6.96 4.07
C GLY A 42 11.65 6.54 4.28
N GLU A 43 12.30 7.13 5.27
CA GLU A 43 13.74 7.02 5.43
C GLU A 43 14.03 6.76 6.90
N MET A 44 14.46 5.54 7.24
CA MET A 44 14.69 5.14 8.64
C MET A 44 15.84 5.91 9.30
N ASP A 45 16.65 6.58 8.50
CA ASP A 45 17.72 7.47 8.89
C ASP A 45 17.34 8.96 8.78
N ALA A 46 16.06 9.29 8.58
CA ALA A 46 15.58 10.67 8.56
C ALA A 46 16.04 11.42 9.82
N VAL A 47 16.74 12.53 9.62
CA VAL A 47 17.18 13.38 10.72
C VAL A 47 16.33 14.64 10.73
N ILE A 48 15.41 14.71 11.69
CA ILE A 48 14.50 15.82 11.90
C ILE A 48 15.19 16.96 12.65
N VAL A 49 14.88 18.20 12.28
CA VAL A 49 15.43 19.43 12.87
C VAL A 49 14.33 20.22 13.56
N TYR A 50 14.55 20.53 14.84
CA TYR A 50 13.66 21.34 15.66
C TYR A 50 14.31 22.64 16.09
N TRP A 51 13.50 23.71 16.07
CA TRP A 51 13.79 24.94 16.77
C TRP A 51 12.85 25.08 17.97
N GLY A 52 13.35 24.66 19.14
CA GLY A 52 12.51 24.55 20.33
C GLY A 52 11.47 23.44 20.14
N ARG A 53 10.19 23.81 20.11
CA ARG A 53 9.08 22.87 19.84
C ARG A 53 8.64 22.83 18.37
N CYS A 54 9.15 23.75 17.55
CA CYS A 54 8.72 23.89 16.17
C CYS A 54 9.55 22.98 15.26
N PHE A 55 8.88 22.17 14.46
CA PHE A 55 9.48 21.36 13.41
C PHE A 55 9.87 22.26 12.23
N VAL A 56 11.18 22.34 11.98
CA VAL A 56 11.76 23.19 10.93
C VAL A 56 11.88 22.46 9.60
N GLY A 57 12.41 21.24 9.61
CA GLY A 57 12.70 20.49 8.39
C GLY A 57 13.64 19.32 8.65
N TYR A 58 14.18 18.74 7.59
CA TYR A 58 15.07 17.58 7.67
C TYR A 58 16.47 17.95 7.24
N VAL A 59 17.47 17.25 7.78
CA VAL A 59 18.78 17.20 7.14
C VAL A 59 18.60 16.61 5.73
N ARG A 60 19.21 17.27 4.74
CA ARG A 60 19.16 16.86 3.34
C ARG A 60 19.55 15.38 3.18
N SER A 61 18.83 14.70 2.32
CA SER A 61 19.06 13.28 1.98
C SER A 61 20.46 13.02 1.41
N GLY A 62 20.83 11.73 1.38
CA GLY A 62 22.15 11.28 0.95
C GLY A 62 23.22 11.41 2.04
N THR A 63 24.44 11.77 1.65
CA THR A 63 25.61 11.70 2.54
C THR A 63 25.53 12.60 3.77
N ASP A 64 24.79 13.71 3.70
CA ASP A 64 24.64 14.63 4.84
C ASP A 64 23.81 13.98 5.95
N ARG A 65 22.71 13.33 5.57
CA ARG A 65 21.84 12.60 6.50
C ARG A 65 22.53 11.40 7.10
N GLU A 66 23.19 10.58 6.28
CA GLU A 66 23.97 9.42 6.77
C GLU A 66 25.00 9.82 7.83
N LYS A 67 25.72 10.93 7.58
CA LYS A 67 26.69 11.50 8.51
C LYS A 67 26.01 12.05 9.77
N ALA A 68 24.91 12.80 9.64
CA ALA A 68 24.19 13.34 10.79
C ALA A 68 23.64 12.22 11.69
N CYS A 69 23.06 11.18 11.09
CA CYS A 69 22.58 9.99 11.77
C CYS A 69 23.71 9.26 12.50
N SER A 70 24.83 8.99 11.80
CA SER A 70 26.03 8.38 12.39
C SER A 70 26.57 9.19 13.57
N LEU A 71 26.56 10.52 13.46
CA LEU A 71 27.02 11.42 14.52
C LEU A 71 26.13 11.36 15.76
N ILE A 72 24.80 11.36 15.58
CA ILE A 72 23.83 11.22 16.67
C ILE A 72 24.03 9.87 17.38
N LEU A 73 24.08 8.77 16.63
CA LEU A 73 24.27 7.43 17.19
C LEU A 73 25.60 7.30 17.94
N SER A 74 26.69 7.78 17.34
CA SER A 74 28.04 7.74 17.94
C SER A 74 28.15 8.60 19.19
N SER A 75 27.28 9.61 19.34
CA SER A 75 27.24 10.45 20.55
C SER A 75 26.61 9.75 21.76
N GLY A 76 25.89 8.63 21.54
CA GLY A 76 25.11 7.95 22.57
C GLY A 76 23.88 8.73 23.06
N ARG A 77 23.48 9.80 22.35
CA ARG A 77 22.35 10.66 22.69
C ARG A 77 21.23 10.49 21.65
N GLY A 78 19.98 10.69 22.07
CA GLY A 78 18.83 10.72 21.14
C GLY A 78 18.77 11.98 20.27
N SER A 79 19.55 13.01 20.60
CA SER A 79 19.62 14.26 19.84
C SER A 79 20.95 14.98 20.03
N MET A 80 21.26 15.86 19.07
CA MET A 80 22.42 16.76 19.11
C MET A 80 21.99 18.20 18.83
N PHE A 81 22.77 19.16 19.33
CA PHE A 81 22.53 20.57 19.03
C PHE A 81 23.52 21.08 17.98
N GLY A 82 23.00 21.85 17.03
CA GLY A 82 23.78 22.64 16.10
C GLY A 82 23.39 24.11 16.14
N LYS A 83 24.13 24.94 15.42
CA LYS A 83 23.85 26.36 15.24
C LYS A 83 23.66 26.65 13.76
N ILE A 84 22.63 27.42 13.41
CA ILE A 84 22.50 27.90 12.03
C ILE A 84 23.59 28.95 11.75
N VAL A 85 24.32 28.74 10.67
CA VAL A 85 25.46 29.58 10.27
C VAL A 85 25.23 30.28 8.94
N GLU A 86 24.22 29.88 8.18
CA GLU A 86 23.87 30.52 6.92
C GLU A 86 22.39 30.28 6.60
N VAL A 87 21.77 31.26 5.95
CA VAL A 87 20.39 31.25 5.50
C VAL A 87 20.39 31.53 3.99
N ASP A 88 19.97 30.54 3.21
CA ASP A 88 19.84 30.66 1.75
C ASP A 88 18.35 30.71 1.39
N ARG A 89 17.86 31.93 1.11
CA ARG A 89 16.45 32.16 0.80
C ARG A 89 16.07 31.65 -0.59
N ASP A 90 17.00 31.76 -1.54
CA ASP A 90 16.74 31.44 -2.95
C ASP A 90 16.57 29.92 -3.13
N HIS A 91 17.43 29.14 -2.47
CA HIS A 91 17.37 27.68 -2.50
C HIS A 91 16.52 27.09 -1.36
N ARG A 92 16.04 27.93 -0.44
CA ARG A 92 15.21 27.55 0.71
C ARG A 92 15.90 26.55 1.62
N VAL A 93 17.15 26.86 1.97
CA VAL A 93 18.02 26.01 2.79
C VAL A 93 18.52 26.79 3.99
N LEU A 94 18.56 26.13 5.15
CA LEU A 94 19.34 26.60 6.29
C LEU A 94 20.61 25.74 6.43
N TRP A 95 21.77 26.36 6.63
CA TRP A 95 22.98 25.60 6.94
C TRP A 95 23.21 25.57 8.44
N MET A 96 23.37 24.37 8.97
CA MET A 96 23.63 24.13 10.38
C MET A 96 25.03 23.57 10.58
N GLU A 97 25.74 24.06 11.59
CA GLU A 97 27.00 23.48 12.05
C GLU A 97 26.85 22.82 13.42
N ILE A 98 27.45 21.65 13.56
CA ILE A 98 27.61 20.92 14.83
C ILE A 98 29.10 20.80 15.12
N VAL A 99 29.51 21.34 16.26
CA VAL A 99 30.88 21.21 16.77
C VAL A 99 30.89 20.14 17.84
N THR A 100 31.67 19.09 17.64
CA THR A 100 31.72 17.93 18.55
C THR A 100 33.07 17.24 18.50
N ASP A 101 33.41 16.52 19.58
CA ASP A 101 34.58 15.62 19.64
C ASP A 101 34.24 14.17 19.27
N VAL A 102 32.97 13.91 18.95
CA VAL A 102 32.47 12.60 18.51
C VAL A 102 32.86 12.37 17.05
N GLU A 103 33.58 11.29 16.79
CA GLU A 103 33.81 10.82 15.42
C GLU A 103 32.63 9.93 14.96
N PRO A 104 32.05 10.19 13.78
CA PRO A 104 30.97 9.38 13.25
C PRO A 104 31.50 7.98 12.91
N GLN A 105 30.99 6.98 13.60
CA GLN A 105 31.19 5.59 13.22
C GLN A 105 30.12 5.18 12.22
N THR A 106 30.47 4.29 11.29
CA THR A 106 29.50 3.63 10.41
C THR A 106 28.61 2.74 11.27
N VAL A 107 27.49 3.28 11.72
CA VAL A 107 26.48 2.52 12.45
C VAL A 107 25.38 2.17 11.45
N CYS A 108 25.24 0.88 11.16
CA CYS A 108 24.10 0.39 10.42
C CYS A 108 22.89 0.51 11.34
N LEU A 109 22.00 1.47 11.08
CA LEU A 109 20.71 1.49 11.74
C LEU A 109 20.04 0.14 11.47
N PRO A 110 19.61 -0.61 12.50
CA PRO A 110 18.79 -1.78 12.25
C PRO A 110 17.58 -1.30 11.45
N SER A 111 17.42 -1.80 10.23
CA SER A 111 16.23 -1.58 9.43
C SER A 111 15.06 -2.16 10.19
N VAL A 112 14.37 -1.32 10.98
CA VAL A 112 13.12 -1.70 11.64
C VAL A 112 11.98 -1.52 10.63
N CYS A 113 12.21 -1.87 9.36
CA CYS A 113 11.18 -1.79 8.36
C CYS A 113 10.25 -2.99 8.58
N PRO A 114 8.98 -2.76 9.01
CA PRO A 114 8.10 -3.83 9.47
C PRO A 114 7.82 -4.87 8.40
N PHE A 115 8.06 -4.53 7.13
CA PHE A 115 7.87 -5.41 5.99
C PHE A 115 9.17 -5.85 5.32
N ALA A 116 10.37 -5.57 5.83
CA ALA A 116 11.63 -5.91 5.12
C ALA A 116 11.70 -7.38 4.69
N ASN A 117 11.27 -8.29 5.58
CA ASN A 117 11.23 -9.73 5.34
C ASN A 117 9.80 -10.28 5.16
N TRP A 118 8.83 -9.39 4.95
CA TRP A 118 7.45 -9.78 4.70
C TRP A 118 7.22 -9.90 3.20
N ASP A 119 6.75 -11.08 2.78
CA ASP A 119 6.29 -11.33 1.42
C ASP A 119 4.95 -12.05 1.46
N TYR A 120 4.16 -11.88 0.41
CA TYR A 120 2.83 -12.44 0.32
C TYR A 120 2.48 -12.84 -1.11
N ASP A 121 2.29 -14.14 -1.29
CA ASP A 121 2.13 -14.77 -2.60
C ASP A 121 0.74 -15.36 -2.84
N ASP A 122 -0.16 -15.28 -1.86
CA ASP A 122 -1.52 -15.81 -1.99
C ASP A 122 -2.47 -14.77 -2.62
N LYS A 123 -3.73 -15.15 -2.82
CA LYS A 123 -4.73 -14.36 -3.54
C LYS A 123 -4.99 -13.01 -2.86
N ILE A 124 -5.02 -11.94 -3.64
CA ILE A 124 -5.28 -10.57 -3.18
C ILE A 124 -6.47 -9.97 -3.94
N LEU A 125 -6.97 -8.80 -3.53
CA LEU A 125 -8.03 -8.10 -4.25
C LEU A 125 -7.55 -7.70 -5.65
N PRO A 126 -8.45 -7.69 -6.67
CA PRO A 126 -8.13 -7.22 -8.01
C PRO A 126 -7.80 -5.71 -8.05
N LEU A 127 -7.25 -5.24 -9.17
CA LEU A 127 -7.01 -3.81 -9.38
C LEU A 127 -8.36 -3.11 -9.51
N SER A 128 -8.48 -1.90 -8.95
CA SER A 128 -9.65 -1.08 -9.23
C SER A 128 -9.58 -0.55 -10.67
N PRO A 129 -10.72 -0.29 -11.32
CA PRO A 129 -10.73 0.29 -12.67
C PRO A 129 -9.90 1.58 -12.79
N GLN A 130 -9.92 2.43 -11.76
CA GLN A 130 -9.13 3.66 -11.69
C GLN A 130 -7.62 3.37 -11.69
N GLU A 131 -7.19 2.33 -10.97
CA GLU A 131 -5.77 1.96 -10.91
C GLU A 131 -5.29 1.41 -12.25
N VAL A 132 -6.12 0.60 -12.92
CA VAL A 132 -5.87 0.14 -14.30
C VAL A 132 -5.79 1.32 -15.27
N GLN A 133 -6.70 2.29 -15.14
CA GLN A 133 -6.72 3.50 -15.96
C GLN A 133 -5.43 4.29 -15.79
N VAL A 134 -5.02 4.61 -14.55
CA VAL A 134 -3.77 5.35 -14.28
C VAL A 134 -2.56 4.67 -14.94
N HIS A 135 -2.42 3.35 -14.77
CA HIS A 135 -1.30 2.63 -15.39
C HIS A 135 -1.36 2.65 -16.92
N THR A 136 -2.55 2.53 -17.50
CA THR A 136 -2.72 2.62 -18.96
C THR A 136 -2.35 4.02 -19.45
N MET A 137 -2.85 5.07 -18.81
CA MET A 137 -2.58 6.46 -19.20
C MET A 137 -1.11 6.82 -19.07
N LEU A 138 -0.45 6.38 -17.99
CA LEU A 138 1.00 6.55 -17.81
C LEU A 138 1.81 5.83 -18.91
N ASN A 139 1.43 4.60 -19.28
CA ASN A 139 2.08 3.89 -20.38
C ASN A 139 1.89 4.61 -21.72
N CYS A 140 0.67 5.09 -22.01
CA CYS A 140 0.40 5.86 -23.23
C CYS A 140 1.25 7.14 -23.29
N LEU A 141 1.30 7.90 -22.19
CA LEU A 141 2.15 9.09 -22.07
C LEU A 141 3.63 8.75 -22.26
N GLU A 142 4.15 7.72 -21.59
CA GLU A 142 5.55 7.31 -21.71
C GLU A 142 5.90 6.98 -23.17
N MET A 143 5.07 6.18 -23.86
CA MET A 143 5.29 5.77 -25.24
C MET A 143 5.31 6.93 -26.23
N VAL A 144 4.33 7.85 -26.17
CA VAL A 144 4.25 8.95 -27.16
C VAL A 144 5.33 10.01 -26.93
N ILE A 145 5.72 10.24 -25.67
CA ILE A 145 6.79 11.18 -25.33
C ILE A 145 8.15 10.60 -25.75
N GLU A 146 8.37 9.30 -25.52
CA GLU A 146 9.56 8.59 -26.00
C GLU A 146 9.67 8.61 -27.53
N ALA A 147 8.54 8.46 -28.23
CA ALA A 147 8.46 8.56 -29.69
C ALA A 147 8.70 9.99 -30.24
N GLY A 148 8.75 11.00 -29.37
CA GLY A 148 8.95 12.39 -29.76
C GLY A 148 7.74 13.02 -30.45
N GLU A 149 6.54 12.52 -30.19
CA GLU A 149 5.32 13.04 -30.79
C GLU A 149 4.98 14.46 -30.28
N PRO A 150 4.37 15.33 -31.12
CA PRO A 150 3.95 16.65 -30.66
C PRO A 150 2.79 16.54 -29.66
N TRP A 151 2.76 17.44 -28.67
CA TRP A 151 1.67 17.48 -27.68
C TRP A 151 0.30 17.64 -28.36
N ASN A 152 -0.66 16.80 -27.98
CA ASN A 152 -2.00 16.76 -28.56
C ASN A 152 -3.09 16.67 -27.47
N SER A 153 -4.36 16.63 -27.89
CA SER A 153 -5.50 16.54 -26.96
C SER A 153 -5.61 15.22 -26.22
N GLU A 154 -5.09 14.13 -26.77
CA GLU A 154 -5.13 12.81 -26.13
C GLU A 154 -4.14 12.77 -24.96
N MET A 155 -2.92 13.30 -25.13
CA MET A 155 -1.95 13.46 -24.04
C MET A 155 -2.51 14.30 -22.89
N GLU A 156 -3.27 15.34 -23.22
CA GLU A 156 -3.93 16.20 -22.24
C GLU A 156 -5.01 15.44 -21.44
N GLU A 157 -5.81 14.60 -22.11
CA GLU A 157 -6.80 13.73 -21.48
C GLU A 157 -6.12 12.69 -20.57
N TRP A 158 -5.06 12.05 -21.05
CA TRP A 158 -4.33 11.04 -20.29
C TRP A 158 -3.67 11.65 -19.05
N LEU A 159 -3.04 12.81 -19.17
CA LEU A 159 -2.45 13.52 -18.04
C LEU A 159 -3.52 13.90 -17.00
N SER A 160 -4.66 14.42 -17.44
CA SER A 160 -5.76 14.79 -16.55
C SER A 160 -6.33 13.57 -15.81
N ALA A 161 -6.50 12.45 -16.51
CA ALA A 161 -6.95 11.20 -15.90
C ALA A 161 -5.95 10.64 -14.87
N VAL A 162 -4.64 10.80 -15.11
CA VAL A 162 -3.58 10.47 -14.14
C VAL A 162 -3.71 11.37 -12.91
N GLU A 163 -3.79 12.69 -13.08
CA GLU A 163 -3.88 13.64 -11.97
C GLU A 163 -5.07 13.36 -11.05
N GLU A 164 -6.23 13.06 -11.62
CA GLU A 164 -7.47 12.77 -10.87
C GLU A 164 -7.37 11.48 -10.05
N ASN A 165 -6.62 10.48 -10.54
CA ASN A 165 -6.67 9.12 -10.00
C ASN A 165 -5.34 8.61 -9.42
N LEU A 166 -4.25 9.37 -9.51
CA LEU A 166 -2.92 8.94 -9.09
C LEU A 166 -2.88 8.47 -7.62
N TRP A 167 -3.71 9.07 -6.77
CA TRP A 167 -3.88 8.72 -5.36
C TRP A 167 -4.08 7.23 -5.12
N CYS A 168 -4.62 6.49 -6.09
CA CYS A 168 -4.92 5.07 -5.97
C CYS A 168 -3.78 4.13 -6.36
N ALA A 169 -2.65 4.65 -6.89
CA ALA A 169 -1.55 3.89 -7.49
C ALA A 169 -0.18 4.14 -6.81
N ILE A 170 -0.10 3.99 -5.48
CA ILE A 170 1.06 4.29 -4.60
C ILE A 170 2.31 3.38 -4.72
N SER A 171 2.52 2.71 -5.86
CA SER A 171 3.63 1.75 -6.01
C SER A 171 4.96 2.40 -6.40
N CYS A 172 6.07 1.75 -6.03
CA CYS A 172 7.42 2.11 -6.48
C CYS A 172 7.49 2.26 -8.00
N GLU A 173 6.90 1.31 -8.72
CA GLU A 173 6.88 1.26 -10.18
C GLU A 173 6.15 2.47 -10.77
N THR A 174 5.04 2.88 -10.16
CA THR A 174 4.31 4.11 -10.57
C THR A 174 5.18 5.34 -10.37
N THR A 175 5.80 5.49 -9.19
CA THR A 175 6.65 6.62 -8.88
C THR A 175 7.83 6.73 -9.84
N GLN A 176 8.51 5.60 -10.11
CA GLN A 176 9.62 5.56 -11.05
C GLN A 176 9.20 5.89 -12.47
N GLN A 177 8.03 5.41 -12.92
CA GLN A 177 7.50 5.73 -14.23
C GLN A 177 7.22 7.23 -14.39
N ILE A 178 6.59 7.84 -13.38
CA ILE A 178 6.33 9.29 -13.37
C ILE A 178 7.64 10.09 -13.45
N ILE A 179 8.65 9.70 -12.65
CA ILE A 179 9.96 10.37 -12.66
C ILE A 179 10.59 10.29 -14.06
N ARG A 180 10.57 9.11 -14.71
CA ARG A 180 11.07 8.94 -16.08
C ARG A 180 10.31 9.83 -17.07
N ILE A 181 8.98 9.86 -17.00
CA ILE A 181 8.17 10.72 -17.87
C ILE A 181 8.55 12.20 -17.69
N ILE A 182 8.72 12.65 -16.44
CA ILE A 182 9.16 14.01 -16.12
C ILE A 182 10.54 14.32 -16.71
N GLU A 183 11.48 13.39 -16.64
CA GLU A 183 12.82 13.51 -17.23
C GLU A 183 12.77 13.60 -18.76
N MET A 184 11.95 12.78 -19.40
CA MET A 184 11.73 12.83 -20.86
C MET A 184 11.11 14.17 -21.29
N MET A 185 10.06 14.63 -20.59
CA MET A 185 9.44 15.94 -20.85
C MET A 185 10.42 17.11 -20.67
N THR A 186 11.39 16.97 -19.75
CA THR A 186 12.45 17.99 -19.54
C THR A 186 13.44 18.04 -20.70
N SER A 187 13.69 16.90 -21.33
CA SER A 187 14.63 16.74 -22.44
C SER A 187 13.99 16.98 -23.81
N ALA A 188 12.66 17.06 -23.87
CA ALA A 188 11.90 17.28 -25.10
C ALA A 188 12.19 18.69 -25.68
N PRO A 189 12.12 18.86 -27.02
CA PRO A 189 12.30 20.16 -27.67
C PRO A 189 11.33 21.19 -27.08
N ASN A 190 11.89 22.35 -26.69
CA ASN A 190 11.28 23.43 -25.88
C ASN A 190 9.88 23.89 -26.36
N HIS A 191 8.84 23.13 -26.03
CA HIS A 191 7.44 23.46 -26.30
C HIS A 191 6.72 23.75 -24.97
N PRO A 192 6.02 24.89 -24.81
CA PRO A 192 5.40 25.31 -23.55
C PRO A 192 4.50 24.25 -22.89
N GLN A 193 3.84 23.43 -23.70
CA GLN A 193 2.93 22.35 -23.30
C GLN A 193 3.67 21.25 -22.53
N TYR A 194 4.86 20.85 -22.97
CA TYR A 194 5.68 19.86 -22.27
C TYR A 194 6.11 20.36 -20.89
N LYS A 195 6.43 21.66 -20.79
CA LYS A 195 6.72 22.30 -19.50
C LYS A 195 5.50 22.31 -18.58
N ALA A 196 4.34 22.72 -19.10
CA ALA A 196 3.10 22.74 -18.31
C ALA A 196 2.69 21.33 -17.85
N GLY A 197 2.77 20.34 -18.74
CA GLY A 197 2.47 18.94 -18.43
C GLY A 197 3.41 18.38 -17.35
N LYS A 198 4.71 18.66 -17.47
CA LYS A 198 5.70 18.32 -16.44
C LYS A 198 5.34 18.91 -15.08
N ASP A 199 5.07 20.21 -15.03
CA ASP A 199 4.80 20.92 -13.78
C ASP A 199 3.56 20.34 -13.08
N ARG A 200 2.53 20.00 -13.85
CA ARG A 200 1.32 19.37 -13.31
C ARG A 200 1.56 17.93 -12.82
N LEU A 201 2.30 17.13 -13.59
CA LEU A 201 2.62 15.75 -13.19
C LEU A 201 3.50 15.73 -11.92
N GLN A 202 4.47 16.64 -11.81
CA GLN A 202 5.25 16.83 -10.59
C GLN A 202 4.36 17.27 -9.42
N GLN A 203 3.43 18.19 -9.64
CA GLN A 203 2.48 18.61 -8.62
C GLN A 203 1.60 17.45 -8.14
N ALA A 204 1.12 16.60 -9.06
CA ALA A 204 0.35 15.40 -8.72
C ALA A 204 1.18 14.42 -7.87
N LEU A 205 2.44 14.20 -8.25
CA LEU A 205 3.36 13.36 -7.47
C LEU A 205 3.63 13.92 -6.08
N ASP A 206 3.89 15.22 -5.97
CA ASP A 206 4.12 15.91 -4.69
C ASP A 206 2.86 15.84 -3.79
N HIS A 207 1.68 15.86 -4.40
CA HIS A 207 0.40 15.77 -3.69
C HIS A 207 0.12 14.37 -3.11
N MET A 208 0.81 13.32 -3.56
CA MET A 208 0.62 11.95 -3.04
C MET A 208 0.91 11.80 -1.54
N GLY A 209 1.78 12.64 -1.00
CA GLY A 209 2.06 12.70 0.44
C GLY A 209 1.06 13.53 1.25
N SER A 210 0.04 14.13 0.63
CA SER A 210 -0.88 15.05 1.31
C SER A 210 -1.82 14.32 2.30
N PRO A 211 -2.33 15.00 3.34
CA PRO A 211 -3.35 14.41 4.22
C PRO A 211 -4.64 14.02 3.49
N GLU A 212 -5.00 14.75 2.44
CA GLU A 212 -6.17 14.48 1.61
C GLU A 212 -6.06 13.13 0.88
N VAL A 213 -4.94 12.90 0.19
CA VAL A 213 -4.68 11.64 -0.52
C VAL A 213 -4.61 10.46 0.44
N ARG A 214 -3.95 10.63 1.59
CA ARG A 214 -3.90 9.60 2.64
C ARG A 214 -5.29 9.21 3.14
N ARG A 215 -6.19 10.19 3.27
CA ARG A 215 -7.59 9.93 3.65
C ARG A 215 -8.34 9.16 2.58
N LEU A 216 -8.18 9.52 1.30
CA LEU A 216 -8.79 8.79 0.17
C LEU A 216 -8.30 7.33 0.12
N GLN A 217 -7.01 7.10 0.32
CA GLN A 217 -6.42 5.75 0.38
C GLN A 217 -6.98 4.93 1.54
N CYS A 218 -7.10 5.55 2.71
CA CYS A 218 -7.73 4.94 3.87
C CYS A 218 -9.19 4.58 3.58
N GLN A 219 -9.97 5.51 3.03
CA GLN A 219 -11.36 5.28 2.60
C GLN A 219 -11.47 4.15 1.57
N LYS A 220 -10.54 4.04 0.61
CA LYS A 220 -10.48 2.94 -0.36
C LYS A 220 -10.33 1.58 0.34
N ILE A 221 -9.54 1.47 1.41
CA ILE A 221 -9.44 0.23 2.20
C ILE A 221 -10.78 -0.12 2.85
N PHE A 222 -11.47 0.86 3.45
CA PHE A 222 -12.79 0.64 4.03
C PHE A 222 -13.85 0.27 2.99
N ALA A 223 -13.83 0.91 1.82
CA ALA A 223 -14.73 0.59 0.72
C ALA A 223 -14.45 -0.81 0.15
N ASN A 224 -13.18 -1.18 0.02
CA ASN A 224 -12.77 -2.53 -0.38
C ASN A 224 -13.24 -3.57 0.64
N ALA A 225 -13.26 -3.26 1.94
CA ALA A 225 -13.77 -4.18 2.95
C ALA A 225 -15.28 -4.48 2.78
N GLU A 226 -16.02 -3.62 2.09
CA GLU A 226 -17.47 -3.75 1.86
C GLU A 226 -17.81 -4.22 0.44
N SER A 227 -16.79 -4.51 -0.39
CA SER A 227 -16.99 -4.85 -1.80
C SER A 227 -17.37 -6.32 -2.02
N ASN A 228 -18.00 -6.60 -3.16
CA ASN A 228 -18.26 -7.98 -3.60
C ASN A 228 -16.96 -8.77 -3.82
N ASP A 229 -15.88 -8.10 -4.24
CA ASP A 229 -14.57 -8.74 -4.40
C ASP A 229 -14.00 -9.21 -3.07
N MET A 230 -14.26 -8.49 -1.97
CA MET A 230 -13.90 -8.95 -0.63
C MET A 230 -14.66 -10.21 -0.23
N LEU A 231 -15.96 -10.29 -0.54
CA LEU A 231 -16.75 -11.50 -0.29
C LEU A 231 -16.19 -12.69 -1.07
N GLN A 232 -15.84 -12.49 -2.34
CA GLN A 232 -15.21 -13.54 -3.15
C GLN A 232 -13.83 -13.95 -2.62
N LEU A 233 -13.05 -12.98 -2.14
CA LEU A 233 -11.75 -13.22 -1.54
C LEU A 233 -11.88 -14.06 -0.26
N LEU A 234 -12.82 -13.70 0.63
CA LEU A 234 -13.10 -14.46 1.84
C LEU A 234 -13.59 -15.88 1.54
N CYS A 235 -14.44 -16.06 0.52
CA CYS A 235 -14.84 -17.40 0.07
C CYS A 235 -13.64 -18.25 -0.40
N TYR A 236 -12.63 -17.63 -1.01
CA TYR A 236 -11.41 -18.32 -1.41
C TYR A 236 -10.56 -18.75 -0.20
N TYR A 237 -10.45 -17.89 0.83
CA TYR A 237 -9.67 -18.20 2.02
C TYR A 237 -10.37 -19.19 2.95
N GLY A 238 -11.70 -19.10 3.07
CA GLY A 238 -12.47 -19.88 4.05
C GLY A 238 -11.91 -19.67 5.46
N ASP A 239 -11.66 -20.76 6.16
CA ASP A 239 -11.12 -20.74 7.54
C ASP A 239 -9.70 -20.18 7.63
N ARG A 240 -8.95 -20.09 6.52
CA ARG A 240 -7.57 -19.56 6.50
C ARG A 240 -7.51 -18.02 6.47
N ALA A 241 -8.65 -17.33 6.45
CA ALA A 241 -8.68 -15.87 6.39
C ALA A 241 -8.01 -15.21 7.61
N GLU A 242 -8.18 -15.79 8.80
CA GLU A 242 -7.51 -15.32 10.02
C GLU A 242 -5.98 -15.46 9.91
N ASP A 243 -5.49 -16.60 9.43
CA ASP A 243 -4.05 -16.83 9.25
C ASP A 243 -3.45 -15.88 8.20
N ALA A 244 -4.17 -15.66 7.09
CA ALA A 244 -3.76 -14.72 6.05
C ALA A 244 -3.60 -13.30 6.61
N VAL A 245 -4.57 -12.84 7.40
CA VAL A 245 -4.51 -11.52 8.04
C VAL A 245 -3.45 -11.45 9.15
N ALA A 246 -3.28 -12.54 9.92
CA ALA A 246 -2.26 -12.63 10.97
C ALA A 246 -0.83 -12.58 10.43
N SER A 247 -0.64 -12.84 9.14
CA SER A 247 0.66 -12.67 8.48
C SER A 247 1.12 -11.20 8.43
N LEU A 248 0.21 -10.22 8.50
CA LEU A 248 0.58 -8.81 8.51
C LEU A 248 1.34 -8.45 9.80
N PRO A 249 2.36 -7.58 9.73
CA PRO A 249 3.01 -7.03 10.91
C PRO A 249 2.00 -6.34 11.83
N SER A 250 1.82 -6.90 13.03
CA SER A 250 0.81 -6.46 14.00
C SER A 250 0.93 -4.97 14.36
N GLY A 251 2.16 -4.47 14.47
CA GLY A 251 2.43 -3.06 14.71
C GLY A 251 1.87 -2.13 13.63
N PHE A 252 1.96 -2.54 12.35
CA PHE A 252 1.39 -1.78 11.24
C PHE A 252 -0.15 -1.84 11.24
N VAL A 253 -0.72 -3.02 11.51
CA VAL A 253 -2.19 -3.18 11.61
C VAL A 253 -2.76 -2.29 12.72
N MET A 254 -2.14 -2.30 13.91
CA MET A 254 -2.55 -1.45 15.03
C MET A 254 -2.41 0.04 14.71
N MET A 255 -1.34 0.43 14.00
CA MET A 255 -1.17 1.80 13.53
C MET A 255 -2.31 2.20 12.57
N PHE A 256 -2.64 1.35 11.59
CA PHE A 256 -3.72 1.62 10.65
C PHE A 256 -5.08 1.75 11.34
N LEU A 257 -5.40 0.85 12.27
CA LEU A 257 -6.68 0.88 13.00
C LEU A 257 -6.80 2.10 13.93
N ARG A 258 -5.69 2.62 14.45
CA ARG A 258 -5.67 3.81 15.30
C ARG A 258 -5.68 5.11 14.48
N ASP A 259 -4.88 5.16 13.43
CA ASP A 259 -4.69 6.32 12.56
C ASP A 259 -4.32 5.85 11.14
N GLY A 260 -5.36 5.60 10.35
CA GLY A 260 -5.22 5.14 8.97
C GLY A 260 -4.52 6.15 8.07
N GLU A 261 -4.67 7.47 8.31
CA GLU A 261 -4.01 8.50 7.50
C GLU A 261 -2.49 8.44 7.70
N SER A 262 -2.03 8.36 8.95
CA SER A 262 -0.60 8.19 9.24
C SER A 262 -0.04 6.88 8.70
N ALA A 263 -0.80 5.78 8.80
CA ALA A 263 -0.39 4.49 8.25
C ALA A 263 -0.26 4.49 6.72
N MET A 264 -1.16 5.17 6.01
CA MET A 264 -1.06 5.33 4.55
C MET A 264 0.10 6.23 4.15
N GLY A 265 0.39 7.26 4.95
CA GLY A 265 1.65 8.02 4.81
C GLY A 265 2.87 7.12 4.92
N LYS A 266 2.93 6.27 5.96
CA LYS A 266 3.97 5.25 6.13
C LYS A 266 4.11 4.36 4.92
N LEU A 267 3.00 3.85 4.40
CA LEU A 267 3.03 2.94 3.26
C LEU A 267 3.52 3.61 1.97
N TRP A 268 3.11 4.86 1.70
CA TRP A 268 3.53 5.61 0.51
C TRP A 268 5.05 5.79 0.45
N TYR A 269 5.65 6.29 1.53
CA TYR A 269 7.08 6.62 1.50
C TYR A 269 8.00 5.39 1.57
N MET A 270 7.49 4.20 1.93
CA MET A 270 8.27 2.96 1.88
C MET A 270 8.63 2.54 0.44
N HIS A 271 7.99 3.11 -0.59
CA HIS A 271 8.24 2.82 -2.00
C HIS A 271 8.34 1.32 -2.31
N TYR A 272 7.38 0.53 -1.82
CA TYR A 272 7.36 -0.90 -2.07
C TYR A 272 6.86 -1.27 -3.47
N PRO A 273 7.25 -2.46 -3.98
CA PRO A 273 6.69 -3.00 -5.21
C PRO A 273 5.17 -3.10 -5.16
N ARG A 274 4.53 -2.91 -6.31
CA ARG A 274 3.07 -2.88 -6.46
C ARG A 274 2.39 -4.11 -5.87
N LYS A 275 2.94 -5.30 -6.11
CA LYS A 275 2.42 -6.56 -5.58
C LYS A 275 2.34 -6.54 -4.05
N LYS A 276 3.39 -6.06 -3.40
CA LYS A 276 3.51 -5.99 -1.94
C LYS A 276 2.57 -4.96 -1.34
N ILE A 277 2.53 -3.75 -1.90
CA ILE A 277 1.57 -2.71 -1.52
C ILE A 277 0.13 -3.24 -1.60
N ARG A 278 -0.22 -3.90 -2.70
CA ARG A 278 -1.58 -4.43 -2.90
C ARG A 278 -1.92 -5.57 -1.95
N ALA A 279 -0.97 -6.43 -1.63
CA ALA A 279 -1.15 -7.46 -0.61
C ALA A 279 -1.44 -6.84 0.76
N ILE A 280 -0.66 -5.83 1.16
CA ILE A 280 -0.88 -5.09 2.41
C ILE A 280 -2.29 -4.48 2.43
N MET A 281 -2.68 -3.74 1.39
CA MET A 281 -4.01 -3.10 1.32
C MET A 281 -5.15 -4.13 1.31
N SER A 282 -4.98 -5.27 0.65
CA SER A 282 -6.00 -6.33 0.59
C SER A 282 -6.22 -6.98 1.95
N LEU A 283 -5.14 -7.30 2.66
CA LEU A 283 -5.20 -7.92 3.98
C LEU A 283 -5.71 -6.94 5.05
N LEU A 284 -5.40 -5.64 4.93
CA LEU A 284 -6.02 -4.61 5.78
C LEU A 284 -7.53 -4.52 5.56
N ALA A 285 -7.98 -4.52 4.30
CA ALA A 285 -9.40 -4.51 3.98
C ALA A 285 -10.09 -5.78 4.53
N MET A 286 -9.43 -6.94 4.44
CA MET A 286 -9.91 -8.19 5.03
C MET A 286 -10.02 -8.09 6.55
N LYS A 287 -9.00 -7.56 7.24
CA LYS A 287 -9.05 -7.33 8.70
C LYS A 287 -10.21 -6.42 9.08
N VAL A 288 -10.41 -5.32 8.35
CA VAL A 288 -11.52 -4.38 8.59
C VAL A 288 -12.87 -5.08 8.42
N HIS A 289 -13.03 -5.88 7.36
CA HIS A 289 -14.25 -6.66 7.13
C HIS A 289 -14.53 -7.61 8.31
N MET A 290 -13.51 -8.37 8.73
CA MET A 290 -13.62 -9.31 9.83
C MET A 290 -13.98 -8.59 11.13
N MET A 291 -13.33 -7.48 11.47
CA MET A 291 -13.66 -6.71 12.69
C MET A 291 -15.08 -6.13 12.69
N LYS A 292 -15.58 -5.68 11.53
CA LYS A 292 -16.96 -5.19 11.39
C LYS A 292 -17.98 -6.31 11.61
N ASN A 293 -17.63 -7.53 11.19
CA ASN A 293 -18.53 -8.69 11.21
C ASN A 293 -18.26 -9.66 12.39
N GLU A 294 -17.22 -9.44 13.19
CA GLU A 294 -16.85 -10.18 14.42
C GLU A 294 -17.91 -10.03 15.55
N LYS A 295 -18.96 -9.21 15.35
CA LYS A 295 -20.08 -9.05 16.29
C LYS A 295 -21.46 -9.39 15.75
N LYS A 296 -21.52 -10.18 14.69
CA LYS A 296 -22.65 -11.09 14.54
C LYS A 296 -22.03 -12.48 14.47
N PRO A 297 -22.44 -13.44 15.32
CA PRO A 297 -22.38 -14.80 14.82
C PRO A 297 -23.06 -14.69 13.46
N LEU A 298 -22.34 -14.99 12.37
CA LEU A 298 -23.03 -15.38 11.16
C LEU A 298 -24.08 -16.34 11.69
N GLU A 299 -25.36 -15.97 11.64
CA GLU A 299 -26.38 -16.98 11.54
C GLU A 299 -25.92 -17.73 10.29
N ARG A 300 -25.15 -18.81 10.49
CA ARG A 300 -24.59 -19.67 9.46
C ARG A 300 -25.73 -20.51 8.87
N SER A 301 -26.89 -19.87 8.70
CA SER A 301 -28.00 -20.34 7.90
C SER A 301 -27.86 -19.66 6.55
N ILE A 302 -28.08 -20.42 5.49
CA ILE A 302 -28.24 -19.82 4.18
C ILE A 302 -29.55 -19.03 4.27
N PRO A 303 -29.58 -17.71 4.02
CA PRO A 303 -30.81 -16.94 4.16
C PRO A 303 -31.89 -17.61 3.30
N GLN A 304 -32.96 -18.11 3.92
CA GLN A 304 -34.01 -18.82 3.19
C GLN A 304 -34.62 -17.97 2.06
N GLN A 305 -34.59 -16.64 2.23
CA GLN A 305 -34.93 -15.67 1.18
C GLN A 305 -33.99 -15.74 -0.03
N TRP A 306 -32.69 -15.93 0.15
CA TRP A 306 -31.74 -16.09 -0.95
C TRP A 306 -32.01 -17.38 -1.72
N LEU A 307 -32.17 -18.52 -1.03
CA LEU A 307 -32.47 -19.79 -1.68
C LEU A 307 -33.80 -19.74 -2.45
N ALA A 308 -34.82 -19.08 -1.87
CA ALA A 308 -36.12 -18.88 -2.51
C ALA A 308 -36.03 -18.02 -3.77
N ASN A 309 -35.19 -16.98 -3.78
CA ASN A 309 -34.99 -16.12 -4.94
C ASN A 309 -34.18 -16.82 -6.03
N TRP A 310 -33.08 -17.46 -5.66
CA TRP A 310 -32.26 -18.25 -6.59
C TRP A 310 -33.08 -19.35 -7.26
N THR A 311 -33.89 -20.08 -6.50
CA THR A 311 -34.76 -21.14 -7.02
C THR A 311 -35.77 -20.63 -8.05
N LYS A 312 -36.31 -19.41 -7.88
CA LYS A 312 -37.24 -18.80 -8.84
C LYS A 312 -36.56 -18.42 -10.16
N GLU A 313 -35.27 -18.09 -10.11
CA GLU A 313 -34.47 -17.72 -11.28
C GLU A 313 -33.95 -18.94 -12.05
N GLN A 314 -33.94 -20.13 -11.45
CA GLN A 314 -33.52 -21.34 -12.12
C GLN A 314 -34.64 -21.97 -12.95
N HIS A 315 -34.39 -22.19 -14.23
CA HIS A 315 -35.30 -22.92 -15.14
C HIS A 315 -35.15 -24.45 -15.06
N SER A 316 -34.28 -24.97 -14.19
CA SER A 316 -33.99 -26.40 -14.06
C SER A 316 -34.43 -26.96 -12.70
N LYS A 317 -35.48 -27.80 -12.71
CA LYS A 317 -35.98 -28.49 -11.51
C LYS A 317 -34.93 -29.38 -10.84
N MET A 318 -34.03 -29.98 -11.62
CA MET A 318 -32.96 -30.83 -11.10
C MET A 318 -31.90 -30.01 -10.37
N ALA A 319 -31.50 -28.87 -10.94
CA ALA A 319 -30.53 -27.98 -10.30
C ALA A 319 -31.08 -27.40 -8.99
N THR A 320 -32.36 -27.02 -8.98
CA THR A 320 -33.08 -26.63 -7.76
C THR A 320 -33.02 -27.73 -6.71
N ALA A 321 -33.40 -28.97 -7.05
CA ALA A 321 -33.46 -30.07 -6.09
C ALA A 321 -32.08 -30.39 -5.48
N VAL A 322 -31.02 -30.36 -6.30
CA VAL A 322 -29.64 -30.59 -5.83
C VAL A 322 -29.20 -29.49 -4.88
N ILE A 323 -29.36 -28.22 -5.25
CA ILE A 323 -28.92 -27.10 -4.41
C ILE A 323 -29.73 -27.00 -3.13
N THR A 324 -31.06 -27.18 -3.19
CA THR A 324 -31.90 -27.23 -1.98
C THR A 324 -31.44 -28.35 -1.04
N LYS A 325 -31.11 -29.53 -1.57
CA LYS A 325 -30.58 -30.62 -0.76
C LYS A 325 -29.22 -30.27 -0.13
N CYS A 326 -28.30 -29.70 -0.90
CA CYS A 326 -27.00 -29.27 -0.38
C CYS A 326 -27.15 -28.24 0.75
N VAL A 327 -28.07 -27.28 0.60
CA VAL A 327 -28.36 -26.28 1.65
C VAL A 327 -28.95 -26.95 2.89
N SER A 328 -29.93 -27.84 2.74
CA SER A 328 -30.53 -28.55 3.87
C SER A 328 -29.53 -29.47 4.59
N ASP A 329 -28.69 -30.19 3.84
CA ASP A 329 -27.64 -31.05 4.40
C ASP A 329 -26.61 -30.22 5.16
N PHE A 330 -26.21 -29.05 4.62
CA PHE A 330 -25.34 -28.11 5.29
C PHE A 330 -25.99 -27.58 6.59
N GLU A 331 -27.24 -27.11 6.54
CA GLU A 331 -27.94 -26.61 7.73
C GLU A 331 -28.09 -27.69 8.81
N LEU A 332 -28.42 -28.92 8.41
CA LEU A 332 -28.61 -30.04 9.33
C LEU A 332 -27.29 -30.50 9.97
N GLN A 333 -26.20 -30.56 9.20
CA GLN A 333 -24.87 -30.86 9.71
C GLN A 333 -24.42 -29.87 10.79
N HIS A 334 -24.83 -28.60 10.66
CA HIS A 334 -24.44 -27.53 11.58
C HIS A 334 -25.38 -27.39 12.78
N THR A 335 -26.69 -27.57 12.60
CA THR A 335 -27.69 -27.40 13.67
C THR A 335 -27.90 -28.67 14.49
N SER A 336 -27.68 -29.86 13.91
CA SER A 336 -27.86 -31.14 14.58
C SER A 336 -26.92 -32.22 14.00
N PRO A 337 -25.61 -32.15 14.32
CA PRO A 337 -24.60 -33.04 13.73
C PRO A 337 -24.86 -34.53 13.97
N GLN A 338 -25.43 -34.89 15.13
CA GLN A 338 -25.81 -36.28 15.45
C GLN A 338 -26.89 -36.79 14.51
N VAL A 339 -27.94 -36.00 14.28
CA VAL A 339 -29.05 -36.34 13.38
C VAL A 339 -28.57 -36.46 11.93
N TYR A 340 -27.67 -35.57 11.50
CA TYR A 340 -27.06 -35.65 10.17
C TYR A 340 -26.27 -36.95 9.98
N ASN A 341 -25.43 -37.32 10.96
CA ASN A 341 -24.63 -38.54 10.90
C ASN A 341 -25.50 -39.82 10.92
N GLU A 342 -26.59 -39.83 11.69
CA GLU A 342 -27.57 -40.92 11.70
C GLU A 342 -28.27 -41.06 10.34
N LEU A 343 -28.68 -39.95 9.73
CA LEU A 343 -29.31 -39.95 8.40
C LEU A 343 -28.34 -40.39 7.29
N GLN A 344 -27.08 -39.99 7.34
CA GLN A 344 -26.05 -40.47 6.41
C GLN A 344 -25.81 -41.98 6.58
N SER A 345 -25.78 -42.47 7.83
CA SER A 345 -25.63 -43.90 8.12
C SER A 345 -26.83 -44.71 7.61
N LEU A 346 -28.05 -44.20 7.78
CA LEU A 346 -29.28 -44.81 7.25
C LEU A 346 -29.32 -44.80 5.72
N GLN A 347 -28.89 -43.72 5.07
CA GLN A 347 -28.80 -43.62 3.61
C GLN A 347 -27.76 -44.59 3.03
N GLN A 348 -26.62 -44.78 3.73
CA GLN A 348 -25.63 -45.78 3.35
C GLN A 348 -26.17 -47.20 3.53
N ALA A 349 -26.94 -47.47 4.59
CA ALA A 349 -27.56 -48.76 4.85
C ALA A 349 -28.72 -49.10 3.89
N THR A 350 -29.34 -48.11 3.25
CA THR A 350 -30.47 -48.28 2.31
C THR A 350 -30.07 -48.16 0.84
N ARG A 351 -28.79 -47.94 0.52
CA ARG A 351 -28.31 -48.08 -0.86
C ARG A 351 -28.41 -49.55 -1.28
N PRO A 352 -29.11 -49.89 -2.38
CA PRO A 352 -29.04 -51.24 -2.90
C PRO A 352 -27.59 -51.56 -3.26
N HIS A 353 -27.10 -52.73 -2.83
CA HIS A 353 -25.84 -53.29 -3.31
C HIS A 353 -25.93 -53.44 -4.83
N ILE A 354 -25.36 -52.50 -5.56
CA ILE A 354 -25.03 -52.71 -6.96
C ILE A 354 -23.54 -53.03 -6.96
N ASP A 355 -23.23 -54.33 -7.09
CA ASP A 355 -21.89 -54.83 -7.34
C ASP A 355 -21.41 -54.32 -8.70
N TYR A 356 -20.75 -53.16 -8.71
CA TYR A 356 -19.82 -52.85 -9.78
C TYR A 356 -18.49 -53.52 -9.47
N HIS A 357 -18.32 -54.76 -9.96
CA HIS A 357 -17.01 -55.30 -10.23
C HIS A 357 -16.34 -54.44 -11.31
N VAL A 358 -15.66 -53.37 -10.91
CA VAL A 358 -14.66 -52.72 -11.75
C VAL A 358 -13.38 -53.53 -11.59
N ASN A 359 -13.11 -54.35 -12.61
CA ASN A 359 -11.83 -55.04 -12.79
C ASN A 359 -10.69 -54.00 -12.73
N THR A 360 -9.97 -53.98 -11.63
CA THR A 360 -8.66 -53.35 -11.50
C THR A 360 -7.63 -54.19 -12.25
N ASN A 361 -7.63 -54.12 -13.58
CA ASN A 361 -6.53 -54.56 -14.44
C ASN A 361 -6.67 -53.96 -15.84
N THR A 362 -6.39 -52.66 -15.96
CA THR A 362 -5.81 -52.07 -17.18
C THR A 362 -5.17 -50.74 -16.81
N TYR A 363 -3.92 -50.83 -16.36
CA TYR A 363 -2.96 -49.73 -16.39
C TYR A 363 -2.33 -49.74 -17.80
N ILE A 364 -2.11 -48.55 -18.37
CA ILE A 364 -1.14 -48.23 -19.43
C ILE A 364 -1.53 -48.67 -20.84
N GLU A 365 -1.87 -47.70 -21.69
CA GLU A 365 -1.12 -47.50 -22.94
C GLU A 365 -1.34 -46.09 -23.52
N ASN A 366 -0.22 -45.37 -23.60
CA ASN A 366 0.16 -44.32 -24.55
C ASN A 366 -0.87 -43.96 -25.64
N GLN A 367 -1.08 -42.66 -25.87
CA GLN A 367 -0.64 -42.07 -27.15
C GLN A 367 -0.57 -40.55 -27.13
N THR A 368 0.68 -40.09 -27.26
CA THR A 368 1.14 -38.78 -27.69
C THR A 368 0.83 -38.60 -29.19
N ILE A 369 0.37 -37.40 -29.58
CA ILE A 369 0.68 -36.65 -30.82
C ILE A 369 1.00 -37.46 -32.10
N LYS A 370 0.20 -37.28 -33.18
CA LYS A 370 0.65 -36.77 -34.51
C LYS A 370 -0.47 -36.71 -35.55
N GLN A 371 -0.55 -35.54 -36.20
CA GLN A 371 -0.83 -35.25 -37.61
C GLN A 371 -1.54 -36.32 -38.47
N GLN A 372 -2.67 -35.93 -39.05
CA GLN A 372 -2.87 -35.87 -40.50
C GLN A 372 -3.92 -34.81 -40.86
#